data_AF-A0A4R4WPU9-F1
#
_entry.id   AF-A0A4R4WPU9-F1
#
_cell.length_a   1.000
_cell.length_b   1.000
_cell.length_c   1.000
_cell.angle_alpha   90.00
_cell.angle_beta   90.00
_cell.angle_gamma   90.00
#
_symmetry.space_group_name_H-M   'P 1'
#
loop_
_entity.id
_entity.type
_entity.pdbx_description
1 polymer ?
#
loop_
_entity_poly.entity_id
_entity_poly.type
_entity_poly.pdbx_seq_one_letter_code
_entity_poly.pdbx_strand_id
1 'polypeptide(L)'
;MPDTPPRVKVNVQEVRTRNLAAREIVSHLAAAMPSIEDLWIRLNSALVDVPALVSEITRLAAELASARRDRANLVAAGRATLNAERDAEPDPLYYLRDELRAQGHLPPDTWGRA
;
A
#
# COMPACT_ATOMS: atom_id res chain seq x y z
N MET A 1 -4.71 -2.54 -27.10
CA MET A 1 -4.42 -2.83 -25.68
C MET A 1 -3.00 -2.39 -25.41
N PRO A 2 -2.70 -1.58 -24.39
CA PRO A 2 -1.31 -1.39 -24.03
C PRO A 2 -0.83 -2.68 -23.35
N ASP A 3 0.26 -3.25 -23.87
CA ASP A 3 0.98 -4.38 -23.28
C ASP A 3 1.36 -4.02 -21.85
N THR A 4 0.64 -4.61 -20.90
CA THR A 4 0.99 -4.47 -19.49
C THR A 4 2.09 -5.49 -19.23
N PRO A 5 3.34 -5.09 -18.94
CA PRO A 5 4.41 -6.04 -18.70
C PRO A 5 4.02 -6.99 -17.55
N PRO A 6 4.42 -8.28 -17.64
CA PRO A 6 4.06 -9.27 -16.65
C PRO A 6 4.50 -8.82 -15.27
N ARG A 7 3.54 -8.77 -14.34
CA ARG A 7 3.77 -8.30 -12.97
C ARG A 7 4.57 -9.38 -12.24
N VAL A 8 5.89 -9.20 -12.14
CA VAL A 8 6.73 -10.05 -11.29
C VAL A 8 6.24 -9.90 -9.86
N LYS A 9 5.74 -10.99 -9.27
CA LYS A 9 5.39 -11.04 -7.85
C LYS A 9 6.69 -11.06 -7.05
N VAL A 10 7.24 -9.88 -6.77
CA VAL A 10 8.37 -9.74 -5.85
C VAL A 10 7.83 -9.90 -4.44
N ASN A 11 8.30 -10.93 -3.73
CA ASN A 11 8.01 -11.11 -2.32
C ASN A 11 8.88 -10.14 -1.51
N VAL A 12 8.30 -9.00 -1.14
CA VAL A 12 9.00 -7.90 -0.44
C VAL A 12 9.52 -8.34 0.93
N GLN A 13 8.80 -9.26 1.60
CA GLN A 13 9.26 -9.84 2.87
C GLN A 13 10.48 -10.72 2.68
N GLU A 14 10.51 -11.53 1.62
CA GLU A 14 11.67 -12.34 1.27
C GLU A 14 12.89 -11.49 0.92
N VAL A 15 12.70 -10.37 0.19
CA VAL A 15 13.76 -9.40 -0.09
C VAL A 15 14.34 -8.83 1.20
N ARG A 16 13.50 -8.48 2.18
CA ARG A 16 13.94 -8.00 3.50
C ARG A 16 14.78 -9.05 4.22
N THR A 17 14.32 -10.30 4.28
CA THR A 17 15.03 -11.40 4.94
C THR A 17 16.38 -11.65 4.28
N ARG A 18 16.44 -11.69 2.94
CA ARG A 18 17.68 -11.87 2.20
C ARG A 18 18.66 -10.71 2.41
N ASN A 19 18.18 -9.46 2.47
CA ASN A 19 19.03 -8.30 2.76
C ASN A 19 19.62 -8.35 4.19
N LEU A 20 18.81 -8.75 5.18
CA LEU A 20 19.30 -8.91 6.55
C LEU A 20 20.41 -9.95 6.64
N ALA A 21 20.20 -11.12 6.03
CA ALA A 21 21.22 -12.17 5.96
C ALA A 21 22.49 -11.71 5.23
N ALA A 22 22.33 -10.99 4.11
CA ALA A 22 23.48 -10.45 3.38
C ALA A 22 24.29 -9.45 4.23
N ARG A 23 23.62 -8.56 4.96
CA ARG A 23 24.29 -7.60 5.86
C ARG A 23 25.02 -8.31 7.02
N GLU A 24 24.43 -9.36 7.57
CA GLU A 24 25.07 -10.19 8.61
C GLU A 24 26.34 -10.87 8.08
N ILE A 25 26.26 -11.51 6.91
CA ILE A 25 27.40 -12.15 6.24
C ILE A 25 28.50 -11.12 5.94
N VAL A 26 28.14 -9.96 5.38
CA VAL A 26 29.08 -8.87 5.09
C VAL A 26 29.74 -8.37 6.37
N SER A 27 29.00 -8.24 7.47
CA SER A 27 29.55 -7.82 8.77
C SER A 27 30.57 -8.82 9.30
N HIS A 28 30.29 -10.13 9.22
CA HIS A 28 31.25 -11.16 9.65
C HIS A 28 32.50 -11.22 8.77
N LEU A 29 32.34 -11.10 7.44
CA LEU A 29 33.47 -11.06 6.51
C LEU A 29 34.33 -9.80 6.70
N ALA A 30 33.71 -8.66 6.96
CA ALA A 30 34.41 -7.41 7.25
C ALA A 30 35.29 -7.51 8.50
N ALA A 31 34.79 -8.14 9.56
CA ALA A 31 35.56 -8.39 10.77
C ALA A 31 36.76 -9.33 10.55
N ALA A 32 36.62 -10.30 9.63
CA ALA A 32 37.69 -11.26 9.30
C ALA A 32 38.75 -10.71 8.33
N MET A 33 38.43 -9.68 7.54
CA MET A 33 39.30 -9.11 6.51
C MET A 33 39.38 -7.58 6.61
N PRO A 34 40.05 -7.03 7.64
CA PRO A 34 40.15 -5.59 7.86
C PRO A 34 41.01 -4.87 6.81
N SER A 35 41.87 -5.59 6.08
CA SER A 35 42.76 -5.02 5.05
C SER A 35 42.05 -4.42 3.84
N ILE A 36 40.73 -4.61 3.72
CA ILE A 36 39.88 -4.13 2.62
C ILE A 36 38.66 -3.33 3.12
N GLU A 37 38.81 -2.58 4.21
CA GLU A 37 37.76 -1.79 4.88
C GLU A 37 36.93 -0.90 3.95
N ASP A 38 37.57 -0.17 3.03
CA ASP A 38 36.89 0.73 2.09
C ASP A 38 35.85 0.01 1.21
N LEU A 39 36.12 -1.25 0.85
CA LEU A 39 35.18 -2.07 0.08
C LEU A 39 33.94 -2.42 0.92
N TRP A 40 34.14 -2.73 2.20
CA TRP A 40 33.05 -3.05 3.12
C TRP A 40 32.16 -1.85 3.40
N ILE A 41 32.74 -0.65 3.53
CA ILE A 41 31.99 0.60 3.68
C ILE A 41 31.09 0.83 2.46
N ARG A 42 31.62 0.67 1.24
CA ARG A 42 30.84 0.81 0.00
C ARG A 42 29.71 -0.21 -0.09
N LEU A 43 29.98 -1.47 0.24
CA LEU A 43 28.96 -2.54 0.24
C LEU A 43 27.86 -2.27 1.27
N ASN A 44 28.21 -1.91 2.50
CA ASN A 44 27.23 -1.59 3.53
C ASN A 44 26.40 -0.36 3.14
N SER A 45 27.02 0.68 2.58
CA SER A 45 26.31 1.87 2.09
C SER A 45 25.33 1.52 0.98
N ALA A 46 25.65 0.59 0.09
CA ALA A 46 24.73 0.16 -0.97
C ALA A 46 23.53 -0.65 -0.44
N LEU A 47 23.67 -1.32 0.71
CA LEU A 47 22.63 -2.17 1.30
C LEU A 47 21.76 -1.45 2.34
N VAL A 48 22.18 -0.28 2.82
CA VAL A 48 21.55 0.40 3.97
C VAL A 48 20.14 0.89 3.68
N ASP A 49 19.85 1.26 2.43
CA ASP A 49 18.56 1.83 2.03
C ASP A 49 17.50 0.77 1.76
N VAL A 50 17.90 -0.49 1.57
CA VAL A 50 16.99 -1.59 1.19
C VAL A 50 15.86 -1.78 2.21
N PRO A 51 16.09 -1.81 3.54
CA PRO A 51 15.00 -1.92 4.52
C PRO A 51 13.99 -0.76 4.47
N ALA A 52 14.45 0.47 4.22
CA ALA A 52 13.59 1.63 4.10
C ALA A 52 12.72 1.53 2.82
N LEU A 53 13.33 1.17 1.69
CA LEU A 53 12.62 0.94 0.43
C LEU A 53 11.59 -0.19 0.53
N VAL A 54 11.92 -1.30 1.19
CA VAL A 54 10.99 -2.41 1.47
C VAL A 54 9.78 -1.93 2.28
N SER A 55 10.03 -1.10 3.29
CA SER A 55 8.97 -0.54 4.15
C SER A 55 8.05 0.38 3.34
N GLU A 56 8.62 1.25 2.51
CA GLU A 56 7.85 2.15 1.64
C GLU A 56 7.04 1.41 0.57
N ILE A 57 7.62 0.40 -0.07
CA ILE A 57 6.90 -0.43 -1.04
C ILE A 57 5.73 -1.14 -0.35
N THR A 58 5.92 -1.64 0.88
CA THR A 58 4.85 -2.29 1.64
C THR A 58 3.73 -1.31 1.99
N ARG A 59 4.08 -0.11 2.45
CA ARG A 59 3.12 0.97 2.74
C ARG A 59 2.32 1.36 1.50
N LEU A 60 3.01 1.67 0.40
CA LEU A 60 2.38 2.06 -0.86
C LEU A 60 1.50 0.93 -1.45
N ALA A 61 1.91 -0.33 -1.30
CA ALA A 61 1.09 -1.47 -1.72
C ALA A 61 -0.21 -1.56 -0.90
N ALA A 62 -0.15 -1.33 0.41
CA ALA A 62 -1.32 -1.31 1.28
C ALA A 62 -2.25 -0.13 0.94
N GLU A 63 -1.69 1.07 0.74
CA GLU A 63 -2.44 2.26 0.33
C GLU A 63 -3.12 2.08 -1.04
N LEU A 64 -2.41 1.53 -2.03
CA LEU A 64 -2.98 1.22 -3.34
C LEU A 64 -4.11 0.19 -3.23
N ALA A 65 -3.96 -0.82 -2.38
CA ALA A 65 -5.01 -1.80 -2.14
C ALA A 65 -6.24 -1.16 -1.46
N SER A 66 -6.04 -0.23 -0.52
CA SER A 66 -7.13 0.53 0.07
C SER A 66 -7.85 1.40 -0.96
N ALA A 67 -7.13 2.24 -1.68
CA ALA A 67 -7.71 3.13 -2.69
C ALA A 67 -8.47 2.37 -3.79
N ARG A 68 -7.99 1.18 -4.17
CA ARG A 68 -8.70 0.30 -5.12
C ARG A 68 -10.01 -0.25 -4.54
N ARG A 69 -10.03 -0.61 -3.25
CA ARG A 69 -11.24 -1.04 -2.55
C ARG A 69 -12.23 0.13 -2.41
N ASP A 70 -11.77 1.28 -1.97
CA ASP A 70 -12.61 2.47 -1.77
C ASP A 70 -13.27 2.90 -3.09
N ARG A 71 -12.51 2.90 -4.18
CA ARG A 71 -13.06 3.12 -5.53
C ARG A 71 -14.09 2.06 -5.93
N ALA A 72 -13.81 0.78 -5.68
CA ALA A 72 -14.73 -0.29 -6.03
C ALA A 72 -16.06 -0.17 -5.27
N ASN A 73 -16.00 0.18 -3.99
CA ASN A 73 -17.18 0.43 -3.18
C ASN A 73 -17.99 1.64 -3.69
N LEU A 74 -17.33 2.76 -4.03
CA LEU A 74 -18.02 3.92 -4.64
C LEU A 74 -18.71 3.56 -5.95
N VAL A 75 -18.07 2.75 -6.81
CA VAL A 75 -18.70 2.27 -8.04
C VAL A 75 -19.90 1.38 -7.74
N ALA A 76 -19.81 0.52 -6.73
CA ALA A 76 -20.93 -0.32 -6.29
C ALA A 76 -22.09 0.52 -5.75
N ALA A 77 -21.81 1.50 -4.89
CA ALA A 77 -22.79 2.44 -4.34
C ALA A 77 -23.47 3.25 -5.45
N GLY A 78 -22.71 3.79 -6.41
CA GLY A 78 -23.27 4.49 -7.56
C GLY A 78 -24.18 3.61 -8.42
N ARG A 79 -23.81 2.33 -8.64
CA ARG A 79 -24.67 1.37 -9.34
C ARG A 79 -25.93 1.04 -8.55
N ALA A 80 -25.83 0.90 -7.23
CA ALA A 80 -26.98 0.68 -6.36
C ALA A 80 -27.95 1.87 -6.42
N THR A 81 -27.43 3.10 -6.34
CA THR A 81 -28.22 4.33 -6.50
C THR A 81 -28.95 4.39 -7.85
N LEU A 82 -28.29 4.07 -8.96
CA LEU A 82 -28.94 4.07 -10.28
C LEU A 82 -30.03 3.00 -10.41
N ASN A 83 -29.82 1.81 -9.83
CA ASN A 83 -30.86 0.78 -9.83
C ASN A 83 -32.05 1.17 -8.95
N ALA A 84 -31.78 1.72 -7.76
CA ALA A 84 -32.81 2.18 -6.83
C ALA A 84 -33.65 3.34 -7.44
N GLU A 85 -33.03 4.21 -8.23
CA GLU A 85 -33.74 5.27 -8.96
C GLU A 85 -34.68 4.69 -10.02
N ARG A 86 -34.19 3.74 -10.83
CA ARG A 86 -35.01 3.04 -11.82
C ARG A 86 -36.18 2.29 -11.20
N ASP A 87 -35.96 1.71 -10.02
CA ASP A 87 -36.96 0.92 -9.31
C ASP A 87 -37.88 1.80 -8.42
N ALA A 88 -37.73 3.13 -8.51
CA ALA A 88 -38.49 4.14 -7.78
C ALA A 88 -38.46 3.97 -6.25
N GLU A 89 -37.31 3.52 -5.71
CA GLU A 89 -37.10 3.48 -4.26
C GLU A 89 -37.24 4.89 -3.65
N PRO A 90 -37.73 5.03 -2.40
CA PRO A 90 -37.96 6.33 -1.78
C PRO A 90 -36.71 7.21 -1.60
N ASP A 91 -35.52 6.61 -1.44
CA ASP A 91 -34.26 7.33 -1.25
C ASP A 91 -33.08 6.64 -1.96
N PRO A 92 -32.99 6.74 -3.30
CA PRO A 92 -31.93 6.09 -4.07
C PRO A 92 -30.53 6.64 -3.75
N LEU A 93 -30.44 7.90 -3.31
CA LEU A 93 -29.19 8.56 -2.93
C LEU A 93 -28.63 8.06 -1.59
N TYR A 94 -29.39 7.26 -0.84
CA TYR A 94 -28.95 6.66 0.41
C TYR A 94 -27.63 5.88 0.23
N TYR A 95 -27.54 4.98 -0.76
CA TYR A 95 -26.36 4.14 -0.99
C TYR A 95 -25.08 4.94 -1.22
N LEU A 96 -25.14 5.99 -2.03
CA LEU A 96 -23.99 6.86 -2.29
C LEU A 96 -23.60 7.69 -1.06
N ARG A 97 -24.58 8.24 -0.32
CA ARG A 97 -24.30 9.00 0.91
C ARG A 97 -23.70 8.12 1.99
N ASP A 98 -24.18 6.89 2.12
CA ASP A 98 -23.66 5.92 3.08
C ASP A 98 -22.19 5.60 2.79
N GLU A 99 -21.85 5.28 1.53
CA GLU A 99 -20.46 5.00 1.16
C GLU A 99 -19.55 6.23 1.31
N LEU A 100 -20.02 7.42 0.93
CA LEU A 100 -19.26 8.66 1.13
C LEU A 100 -19.04 8.96 2.62
N ARG A 101 -20.01 8.65 3.49
CA ARG A 101 -19.85 8.77 4.95
C ARG A 101 -18.86 7.72 5.46
N ALA A 102 -18.97 6.47 5.03
CA ALA A 102 -18.06 5.39 5.43
C ALA A 102 -16.60 5.69 5.07
N GLN A 103 -16.37 6.40 3.95
CA GLN A 103 -15.05 6.87 3.52
C GLN A 103 -14.63 8.23 4.12
N GLY A 104 -15.44 8.83 4.99
CA GLY A 104 -15.12 10.10 5.65
C GLY A 104 -15.16 11.33 4.74
N HIS A 105 -15.84 11.25 3.60
CA HIS A 105 -16.00 12.36 2.67
C HIS A 105 -17.14 13.32 3.05
N LEU A 106 -18.02 12.91 3.97
CA LEU A 106 -19.08 13.75 4.50
C LEU A 106 -18.74 14.27 5.90
N PRO A 107 -19.23 15.47 6.29
CA PRO A 107 -19.09 15.97 7.64
C PRO A 107 -19.62 14.97 8.67
N PRO A 108 -19.04 14.90 9.88
CA PRO A 108 -19.61 14.11 10.97
C PRO A 108 -21.03 14.60 11.27
N ASP A 109 -21.93 13.67 11.56
CA ASP A 109 -23.31 14.01 11.87
C ASP A 109 -23.35 14.93 13.10
N THR A 110 -23.92 16.13 12.95
CA THR A 110 -24.11 17.09 14.04
C THR A 110 -25.28 16.64 14.93
N TRP A 111 -25.14 15.53 15.64
CA TRP A 111 -26.10 15.11 16.65
C TRP A 111 -25.55 15.48 18.02
N GLY A 112 -25.87 16.70 18.47
CA GLY A 112 -25.50 17.15 19.81
C GLY A 112 -25.47 18.66 20.01
N ARG A 113 -26.58 19.37 19.78
CA ARG A 113 -26.97 20.58 20.53
C ARG A 113 -28.49 20.75 20.47
N ALA A 114 -29.17 20.27 21.51
CA ALA A 114 -30.44 20.79 22.01
C ALA A 114 -30.45 20.54 23.52
#